data_AF-A0AAW3QXF0-F1
#
_entry.id   AF-A0AAW3QXF0-F1
#
_cell.length_a   1.000
_cell.length_b   1.000
_cell.length_c   1.000
_cell.angle_alpha   90.00
_cell.angle_beta   90.00
_cell.angle_gamma   90.00
#
_symmetry.space_group_name_H-M   'P 1'
#
loop_
_entity.id
_entity.type
_entity.pdbx_description
1 polymer ?
#
loop_
_entity_poly.entity_id
_entity_poly.type
_entity_poly.pdbx_seq_one_letter_code
_entity_poly.pdbx_strand_id
1 'polypeptide(L)'
;MTPQEKSVPFRKNRKVTKLSQRLGVSSAACVLDVMINDRPALVRDSAAFIVLLEKIWKARDVEAGLVWAEIEERIRLADELRVGGIRPYKGGRFRSTKLP
;
A
#
# COMPACT_ATOMS: atom_id res chain seq x y z
N MET A 1 4.15 -7.58 26.52
CA MET A 1 5.11 -7.18 25.47
C MET A 1 5.12 -8.30 24.44
N THR A 2 4.41 -8.14 23.33
CA THR A 2 4.49 -9.06 22.20
C THR A 2 5.92 -9.02 21.65
N PRO A 3 6.54 -10.17 21.31
CA PRO A 3 7.86 -10.18 20.71
C PRO A 3 7.79 -9.35 19.44
N GLN A 4 8.64 -8.33 19.33
CA GLN A 4 8.90 -7.72 18.03
C GLN A 4 9.45 -8.84 17.15
N GLU A 5 8.63 -9.39 16.26
CA GLU A 5 9.11 -10.18 15.13
C GLU A 5 10.15 -9.31 14.45
N LYS A 6 11.42 -9.64 14.68
CA LYS A 6 12.53 -9.02 13.97
C LYS A 6 12.26 -9.29 12.51
N SER A 7 11.84 -8.26 11.76
CA SER A 7 11.54 -8.38 10.33
C SER A 7 12.78 -8.94 9.66
N VAL A 8 12.75 -10.23 9.31
CA VAL A 8 13.89 -10.89 8.68
C VAL A 8 14.16 -10.12 7.39
N PRO A 9 15.38 -9.58 7.19
CA PRO A 9 15.66 -8.78 6.02
C PRO A 9 15.35 -9.59 4.76
N PHE A 10 14.56 -8.97 3.88
CA PHE A 10 14.26 -9.54 2.59
C PHE A 10 15.55 -9.85 1.83
N ARG A 11 15.81 -11.13 1.54
CA ARG A 11 16.94 -11.53 0.70
C ARG A 11 16.85 -10.83 -0.66
N LYS A 12 17.98 -10.37 -1.18
CA LYS A 12 18.07 -9.75 -2.51
C LYS A 12 17.63 -10.77 -3.56
N ASN A 13 16.65 -10.41 -4.38
CA ASN A 13 16.12 -11.26 -5.44
C ASN A 13 15.99 -10.42 -6.72
N ARG A 14 16.73 -10.80 -7.77
CA ARG A 14 16.76 -10.06 -9.06
C ARG A 14 15.37 -9.88 -9.67
N LYS A 15 14.48 -10.88 -9.54
CA LYS A 15 13.09 -10.80 -10.00
C LYS A 15 12.33 -9.71 -9.24
N VAL A 16 12.44 -9.69 -7.91
CA VAL A 16 11.78 -8.68 -7.08
C VAL A 16 12.36 -7.30 -7.33
N THR A 17 13.67 -7.16 -7.50
CA THR A 17 14.30 -5.89 -7.87
C THR A 17 13.72 -5.34 -9.17
N LYS A 18 13.62 -6.18 -10.22
CA LYS A 18 13.05 -5.77 -11.51
C LYS A 18 11.57 -5.40 -11.39
N LEU A 19 10.79 -6.15 -10.62
CA LEU A 19 9.38 -5.82 -10.35
C LEU A 19 9.25 -4.48 -9.61
N SER A 20 10.11 -4.23 -8.62
CA SER A 20 10.10 -2.99 -7.83
C SER A 20 10.46 -1.77 -8.67
N GLN A 21 11.44 -1.90 -9.57
CA GLN A 21 11.79 -0.84 -10.53
C GLN A 21 10.61 -0.52 -11.45
N ARG A 22 9.95 -1.55 -12.00
CA ARG A 22 8.76 -1.37 -12.84
C ARG A 22 7.60 -0.73 -12.08
N LEU A 23 7.39 -1.11 -10.82
CA LEU A 23 6.39 -0.49 -9.96
C LEU A 23 6.66 1.01 -9.79
N GLY A 24 7.93 1.38 -9.55
CA GLY A 24 8.34 2.79 -9.46
C GLY A 24 8.04 3.58 -10.74
N VAL A 25 8.31 3.00 -11.91
CA VAL A 25 7.95 3.62 -13.20
C VAL A 25 6.44 3.80 -13.34
N SER A 26 5.65 2.77 -13.03
CA SER A 26 4.18 2.84 -13.07
C SER A 26 3.62 3.90 -12.13
N SER A 27 4.22 4.03 -10.94
CA SER A 27 3.86 5.06 -9.96
C SER A 27 4.14 6.47 -10.48
N ALA A 28 5.29 6.69 -11.14
CA ALA A 28 5.63 7.98 -11.72
C ALA A 28 4.67 8.33 -12.88
N ALA A 29 4.27 7.35 -13.68
CA ALA A 29 3.30 7.54 -14.76
C ALA A 29 1.93 7.98 -14.22
N CYS A 30 1.40 7.31 -13.17
CA CYS A 30 0.16 7.74 -12.51
C CYS A 30 0.21 9.20 -12.04
N VAL A 31 1.35 9.66 -11.51
CA VAL A 31 1.53 11.06 -11.08
C VAL A 31 1.46 12.00 -12.28
N LEU A 32 2.12 11.66 -13.39
CA LEU A 32 2.08 12.46 -14.61
C LEU A 32 0.66 12.53 -15.18
N ASP A 33 -0.08 11.41 -15.22
CA ASP A 33 -1.45 11.35 -15.70
C ASP A 33 -2.37 12.29 -14.91
N VAL A 34 -2.19 12.38 -13.59
CA VAL A 34 -2.89 13.35 -12.75
C VAL A 34 -2.49 14.78 -13.12
N MET A 35 -1.19 15.06 -13.27
CA MET A 35 -0.69 16.40 -13.58
C MET A 35 -1.21 16.95 -14.92
N ILE A 36 -1.45 16.07 -15.89
CA ILE A 36 -1.99 16.44 -17.21
C ILE A 36 -3.51 16.21 -17.34
N ASN A 37 -4.17 15.76 -16.27
CA ASN A 37 -5.60 15.44 -16.22
C ASN A 37 -6.04 14.37 -17.25
N ASP A 38 -5.19 13.38 -17.54
CA ASP A 38 -5.50 12.25 -18.41
C ASP A 38 -6.12 11.10 -17.60
N ARG A 39 -7.46 11.11 -17.51
CA ARG A 39 -8.21 10.09 -16.75
C ARG A 39 -8.08 8.68 -17.34
N PRO A 40 -8.20 8.46 -18.66
CA PRO A 40 -7.99 7.13 -19.24
C PRO A 40 -6.59 6.56 -19.02
N ALA A 41 -5.54 7.38 -19.10
CA ALA A 41 -4.18 6.94 -18.77
C ALA A 41 -4.07 6.57 -17.29
N LEU A 42 -4.58 7.43 -16.40
CA LEU A 42 -4.54 7.19 -14.95
C LEU A 42 -5.16 5.84 -14.56
N VAL A 43 -6.29 5.46 -15.15
CA VAL A 43 -6.92 4.16 -14.89
C VAL A 43 -6.01 3.00 -15.32
N ARG A 44 -5.41 3.08 -16.51
CA ARG A 44 -4.55 2.01 -17.06
C ARG A 44 -3.27 1.86 -16.24
N ASP A 45 -2.61 2.97 -15.91
CA ASP A 45 -1.34 2.95 -15.20
C ASP A 45 -1.52 2.62 -13.71
N SER A 46 -2.66 2.99 -13.12
CA SER A 46 -3.06 2.52 -11.78
C SER A 46 -3.29 1.01 -11.75
N ALA A 47 -3.95 0.44 -12.78
CA ALA A 47 -4.12 -1.01 -12.87
C ALA A 47 -2.78 -1.73 -13.02
N ALA A 48 -1.87 -1.19 -13.84
CA ALA A 48 -0.51 -1.73 -13.98
C ALA A 48 0.27 -1.67 -12.66
N PHE A 49 0.13 -0.57 -11.90
CA PHE A 49 0.73 -0.39 -10.58
C PHE A 49 0.26 -1.49 -9.60
N ILE A 50 -1.05 -1.70 -9.48
CA ILE A 50 -1.61 -2.72 -8.57
C ILE A 50 -1.13 -4.13 -8.95
N VAL A 51 -1.18 -4.49 -10.23
CA VAL A 51 -0.71 -5.81 -10.71
C VAL A 51 0.78 -6.02 -10.44
N LEU A 52 1.61 -4.98 -10.56
CA LEU A 52 3.04 -5.08 -10.23
C LEU A 52 3.26 -5.25 -8.73
N LEU A 53 2.46 -4.58 -7.91
CA LEU A 53 2.51 -4.68 -6.46
C LEU A 53 2.11 -6.08 -5.98
N GLU A 54 1.03 -6.65 -6.52
CA GLU A 54 0.62 -8.04 -6.24
C GLU A 54 1.70 -9.06 -6.63
N LYS A 55 2.40 -8.85 -7.75
CA LYS A 55 3.53 -9.71 -8.15
C LYS A 55 4.68 -9.63 -7.16
N ILE A 56 4.91 -8.48 -6.53
CA ILE A 56 5.92 -8.31 -5.48
C ILE A 56 5.49 -9.05 -4.22
N TRP A 57 4.23 -8.90 -3.79
CA TRP A 57 3.69 -9.63 -2.63
C TRP A 57 3.85 -11.14 -2.80
N LYS A 58 3.40 -11.68 -3.94
CA LYS A 58 3.55 -13.10 -4.27
C LYS A 58 5.00 -13.55 -4.27
N ALA A 59 5.93 -12.74 -4.77
CA ALA A 59 7.36 -13.08 -4.79
C ALA A 59 8.03 -12.97 -3.41
N ARG A 60 7.30 -12.50 -2.39
CA ARG A 60 7.70 -12.39 -0.99
C ARG A 60 6.86 -13.27 -0.06
N ASP A 61 6.08 -14.19 -0.63
CA ASP A 61 5.15 -15.05 0.11
C ASP A 61 4.16 -14.25 0.98
N VAL A 62 3.77 -13.07 0.49
CA VAL A 62 2.68 -12.27 1.06
C VAL A 62 1.43 -12.53 0.22
N GLU A 63 0.39 -13.04 0.86
CA GLU A 63 -0.91 -13.24 0.23
C GLU A 63 -1.60 -11.89 -0.02
N ALA A 64 -2.13 -11.69 -1.23
CA ALA A 64 -2.81 -10.44 -1.58
C ALA A 64 -4.04 -10.18 -0.69
N GLY A 65 -4.78 -11.23 -0.32
CA GLY A 65 -5.93 -11.13 0.57
C GLY A 65 -5.60 -10.50 1.92
N LEU A 66 -4.42 -10.79 2.49
CA LEU A 66 -3.98 -10.17 3.74
C LEU A 66 -3.78 -8.66 3.60
N VAL A 67 -3.25 -8.20 2.46
CA VAL A 67 -3.02 -6.77 2.23
C VAL A 67 -4.33 -6.04 1.96
N TRP A 68 -5.26 -6.66 1.20
CA TRP A 68 -6.58 -6.09 0.98
C TRP A 68 -7.41 -6.02 2.27
N ALA A 69 -7.38 -7.07 3.10
CA ALA A 69 -8.03 -7.06 4.42
C ALA A 69 -7.46 -5.96 5.34
N GLU A 70 -6.14 -5.77 5.35
CA GLU A 70 -5.51 -4.67 6.09
C GLU A 70 -5.98 -3.29 5.59
N ILE A 71 -6.19 -3.10 4.29
CA ILE A 71 -6.72 -1.86 3.72
C ILE A 71 -8.18 -1.65 4.17
N GLU A 72 -9.01 -2.69 4.10
CA GLU A 72 -10.41 -2.66 4.53
C GLU A 72 -10.53 -2.32 6.02
N GLU A 73 -9.72 -2.94 6.88
CA GLU A 73 -9.70 -2.64 8.31
C GLU A 73 -9.27 -1.20 8.62
N ARG A 74 -8.33 -0.64 7.84
CA ARG A 74 -7.95 0.77 7.96
C ARG A 74 -9.10 1.70 7.57
N ILE A 75 -9.86 1.38 6.54
CA ILE A 75 -11.03 2.15 6.12
C ILE A 75 -12.11 2.07 7.21
N ARG A 76 -12.42 0.87 7.69
CA ARG A 76 -13.40 0.64 8.77
C ARG A 76 -13.05 1.42 10.02
N LEU A 77 -11.80 1.33 10.49
CA LEU A 77 -11.35 2.08 11.66
C LEU A 77 -11.46 3.60 11.44
N ALA A 78 -11.08 4.09 10.26
CA ALA A 78 -11.16 5.51 9.96
C ALA A 78 -12.61 6.02 10.03
N ASP A 79 -13.58 5.22 9.57
CA ASP A 79 -15.00 5.54 9.65
C ASP A 79 -15.54 5.49 11.08
N GLU A 80 -15.17 4.49 11.87
CA GLU A 80 -15.54 4.40 13.29
C GLU A 80 -15.04 5.62 14.10
N LEU A 81 -13.77 6.01 13.89
CA LEU A 81 -13.20 7.18 14.55
C LEU A 81 -13.93 8.46 14.14
N ARG A 82 -14.28 8.60 12.85
CA ARG A 82 -15.05 9.74 12.36
C ARG A 82 -16.43 9.82 13.03
N VAL A 83 -17.15 8.70 13.11
CA VAL A 83 -18.47 8.63 13.77
C VAL A 83 -18.36 8.96 15.26
N GLY A 84 -17.30 8.49 15.93
CA GLY A 84 -17.02 8.81 17.34
C GLY A 84 -16.53 10.23 17.60
N GLY A 85 -16.46 11.11 16.59
CA GLY A 85 -15.96 12.48 16.73
C GLY A 85 -14.45 12.57 16.96
N ILE A 86 -13.71 11.47 16.86
CA ILE A 86 -12.27 11.41 17.07
C ILE A 86 -11.59 11.72 15.73
N ARG A 87 -10.83 12.82 15.67
CA ARG A 87 -9.97 13.11 14.54
C ARG A 87 -8.58 12.51 14.78
N PRO A 88 -8.13 11.50 14.01
CA PRO A 88 -6.78 10.97 14.13
C PRO A 88 -5.78 12.06 13.75
N TYR A 89 -4.79 12.32 14.61
CA TYR A 89 -3.70 13.26 14.32
C TYR A 89 -2.33 12.59 14.50
N LYS A 90 -1.32 13.11 13.81
CA LYS A 90 0.05 12.58 13.85
C LYS A 90 0.59 12.67 15.28
N GLY A 91 0.92 11.52 15.88
CA GLY A 91 1.40 11.45 17.26
C GLY A 91 0.35 11.06 18.31
N GLY A 92 -0.94 11.07 17.95
CA GLY A 92 -2.02 10.64 18.84
C GLY A 92 -2.11 9.12 19.00
N ARG A 93 -2.97 8.68 19.93
CA ARG A 93 -3.25 7.26 20.24
C ARG A 93 -3.78 6.49 19.03
N PHE A 94 -4.57 7.15 18.18
CA PHE A 94 -5.07 6.61 16.91
C PHE A 94 -4.37 7.35 15.78
N ARG A 95 -3.50 6.64 15.04
CA ARG A 95 -2.85 7.17 13.84
C ARG A 95 -3.58 6.63 12.61
N SER A 96 -3.95 7.51 11.69
CA SER A 96 -4.55 7.15 10.39
C SER A 96 -3.77 6.11 9.58
N THR A 97 -2.51 5.85 9.91
CA THR A 97 -1.62 4.91 9.20
C THR A 97 -1.17 3.70 10.03
N LYS A 98 -1.62 3.57 11.28
CA LYS A 98 -1.27 2.45 12.15
C LYS A 98 -2.51 2.01 12.94
N LEU A 99 -3.04 0.85 12.58
CA LEU A 99 -3.90 0.08 13.48
C LEU A 99 -3.06 -0.25 14.75
N PRO A 100 -3.61 -0.08 15.96
CA PRO A 100 -2.92 -0.40 17.21
C PRO A 100 -2.61 -1.89 17.34
#